data_AF-A0A818P2P0-F1
#
_entry.id   AF-A0A818P2P0-F1
#
_cell.length_a   1.000
_cell.length_b   1.000
_cell.length_c   1.000
_cell.angle_alpha   90.00
_cell.angle_beta   90.00
_cell.angle_gamma   90.00
#
_symmetry.space_group_name_H-M   'P 1'
#
loop_
_entity.id
_entity.type
_entity.pdbx_description
1 polymer ?
#
loop_
_entity_poly.entity_id
_entity_poly.type
_entity_poly.pdbx_seq_one_letter_code
_entity_poly.pdbx_strand_id
1 'polypeptide(L)'
;MSSSNFEMKATINISQNATAGFTFRRSSNGLEYTTLIYDPVSEYLVLNRTYSSLIKAFDHTIVYAKHTLLTTLIDENTTQKELLSLHIFLDNSLLEIYANNRTVMATHIYPALSDSVGMGYTIGGPVTFSNVSIWYNLKNAFPHRPLNSSIVLVVDSNSTISISGSIISLFFLFLLSISYFPS
;
A
#
# COMPACT_ATOMS: atom_id res chain seq x y z
N MET A 1 8.63 16.67 9.64
CA MET A 1 9.50 15.49 9.41
C MET A 1 8.75 14.57 8.46
N SER A 2 9.33 14.25 7.31
CA SER A 2 8.76 13.38 6.27
C SER A 2 9.87 12.49 5.73
N SER A 3 9.55 11.24 5.42
CA SER A 3 10.50 10.23 4.93
C SER A 3 9.86 9.41 3.81
N SER A 4 10.69 8.80 2.96
CA SER A 4 10.23 7.80 1.98
C SER A 4 9.88 6.46 2.62
N ASN A 5 10.21 6.26 3.90
CA ASN A 5 9.79 5.09 4.65
C ASN A 5 9.19 5.45 6.03
N PHE A 6 8.13 4.75 6.40
CA PHE A 6 7.48 4.88 7.69
C PHE A 6 6.60 3.67 8.02
N GLU A 7 6.31 3.51 9.32
CA GLU A 7 5.21 2.72 9.84
C GLU A 7 4.15 3.68 10.39
N MET A 8 2.87 3.40 10.16
CA MET A 8 1.76 4.15 10.69
C MET A 8 0.73 3.21 11.32
N LYS A 9 0.19 3.60 12.47
CA LYS A 9 -1.02 3.00 13.04
C LYS A 9 -2.06 4.09 13.25
N ALA A 10 -3.32 3.77 12.97
CA ALA A 10 -4.45 4.65 13.21
C ALA A 10 -5.72 3.87 13.49
N THR A 11 -6.60 4.45 14.30
CA THR A 11 -7.96 3.98 14.49
C THR A 11 -8.91 5.05 14.00
N ILE A 12 -9.95 4.66 13.25
CA ILE A 12 -10.89 5.58 12.65
C ILE A 12 -12.31 5.15 13.03
N ASN A 13 -13.02 6.05 13.71
CA ASN A 13 -14.48 5.95 13.86
C ASN A 13 -15.13 6.67 12.68
N ILE A 14 -15.84 5.91 11.85
CA ILE A 14 -16.40 6.37 10.58
C ILE A 14 -17.91 6.12 10.51
N SER A 15 -18.66 7.19 10.26
CA SER A 15 -20.11 7.12 10.10
C SER A 15 -20.50 6.40 8.80
N GLN A 16 -21.69 5.79 8.73
CA GLN A 16 -22.13 5.00 7.57
C GLN A 16 -22.06 5.73 6.22
N ASN A 17 -22.33 7.04 6.21
CA ASN A 17 -22.33 7.88 5.00
C ASN A 17 -21.10 8.79 4.90
N ALA A 18 -20.01 8.45 5.60
CA ALA A 18 -18.75 9.18 5.56
C ALA A 18 -17.68 8.34 4.86
N THR A 19 -16.64 8.99 4.34
CA THR A 19 -15.41 8.33 3.87
C THR A 19 -14.20 8.87 4.62
N ALA A 20 -13.17 8.03 4.78
CA ALA A 20 -11.94 8.44 5.44
C ALA A 20 -10.74 7.65 4.94
N GLY A 21 -9.55 8.23 5.09
CA GLY A 21 -8.31 7.50 4.94
C GLY A 21 -7.10 8.41 4.93
N PHE A 22 -6.08 8.02 4.17
CA PHE A 22 -4.77 8.67 4.18
C PHE A 22 -4.25 8.91 2.77
N THR A 23 -3.45 9.96 2.61
CA THR A 23 -2.69 10.24 1.40
C THR A 23 -1.21 10.08 1.70
N PHE A 24 -0.48 9.41 0.82
CA PHE A 24 0.93 9.10 0.92
C PHE A 24 1.70 9.66 -0.27
N ARG A 25 3.02 9.85 -0.08
CA ARG A 25 3.96 10.30 -1.11
C ARG A 25 3.47 11.53 -1.87
N ARG A 26 2.85 12.47 -1.15
CA ARG A 26 2.37 13.73 -1.75
C ARG A 26 3.54 14.67 -2.00
N SER A 27 3.75 15.10 -3.24
CA SER A 27 4.71 16.14 -3.59
C SER A 27 4.22 17.53 -3.14
N SER A 28 5.13 18.48 -2.96
CA SER A 28 4.78 19.86 -2.55
C SER A 28 3.83 20.55 -3.53
N ASN A 29 4.00 20.28 -4.82
CA ASN A 29 3.15 20.78 -5.91
C ASN A 29 1.88 19.94 -6.14
N GLY A 30 1.69 18.84 -5.42
CA GLY A 30 0.52 17.96 -5.53
C GLY A 30 0.40 17.19 -6.84
N LEU A 31 1.47 17.12 -7.65
CA LEU A 31 1.48 16.36 -8.90
C LEU A 31 1.60 14.84 -8.69
N GLU A 32 2.24 14.41 -7.60
CA GLU A 32 2.34 13.02 -7.21
C GLU A 32 1.70 12.81 -5.85
N TYR A 33 0.87 11.76 -5.72
CA TYR A 33 0.28 11.30 -4.46
C TYR A 33 -0.43 9.96 -4.67
N THR A 34 -0.61 9.21 -3.58
CA THR A 34 -1.43 8.00 -3.53
C THR A 34 -2.45 8.14 -2.41
N THR A 35 -3.71 7.78 -2.65
CA THR A 35 -4.77 7.97 -1.65
C THR A 35 -5.47 6.66 -1.32
N LEU A 36 -5.46 6.28 -0.05
CA LEU A 36 -6.28 5.22 0.52
C LEU A 36 -7.56 5.81 1.07
N ILE A 37 -8.71 5.25 0.69
CA ILE A 37 -10.03 5.63 1.19
C ILE A 37 -10.77 4.37 1.61
N TYR A 38 -11.42 4.40 2.77
CA TYR A 38 -12.45 3.45 3.14
C TYR A 38 -13.83 4.08 2.96
N ASP A 39 -14.73 3.34 2.33
CA ASP A 39 -16.14 3.69 2.17
C ASP A 39 -17.03 2.62 2.81
N PRO A 40 -17.72 2.91 3.92
CA PRO A 40 -18.62 1.98 4.58
C PRO A 40 -19.91 1.66 3.81
N VAL A 41 -20.27 2.45 2.79
CA VAL A 41 -21.45 2.17 1.95
C VAL A 41 -21.15 1.05 0.98
N SER A 42 -20.00 1.12 0.30
CA SER A 42 -19.58 0.10 -0.65
C SER A 42 -18.77 -1.05 -0.01
N GLU A 43 -18.30 -0.87 1.23
CA GLU A 43 -17.45 -1.80 1.97
C GLU A 43 -16.13 -2.10 1.27
N TYR A 44 -15.55 -1.08 0.64
CA TYR A 44 -14.23 -1.17 -0.01
C TYR A 44 -13.20 -0.26 0.66
N LEU A 45 -12.01 -0.82 0.82
CA LEU A 45 -10.76 -0.06 0.81
C LEU A 45 -10.36 0.16 -0.64
N VAL A 46 -10.21 1.43 -1.01
CA VAL A 46 -9.86 1.89 -2.35
C VAL A 46 -8.53 2.60 -2.28
N LEU A 47 -7.52 2.04 -2.93
CA LEU A 47 -6.21 2.65 -3.07
C LEU A 47 -6.08 3.25 -4.47
N ASN A 48 -6.26 4.56 -4.56
CA ASN A 48 -6.11 5.30 -5.80
C ASN A 48 -4.62 5.64 -6.05
N ARG A 49 -4.08 5.03 -7.11
CA ARG A 49 -2.70 5.21 -7.59
C ARG A 49 -2.61 5.98 -8.91
N THR A 50 -3.70 6.59 -9.39
CA THR A 50 -3.69 7.28 -10.70
C THR A 50 -2.70 8.43 -10.79
N TYR A 51 -2.29 8.97 -9.65
CA TYR A 51 -1.30 10.05 -9.50
C TYR A 51 -0.04 9.61 -8.74
N SER A 52 0.21 8.31 -8.56
CA SER A 52 1.33 7.85 -7.73
C SER A 52 2.71 8.11 -8.35
N SER A 53 2.77 8.36 -9.66
CA SER A 53 4.01 8.64 -10.39
C SER A 53 3.77 9.52 -11.61
N LEU A 54 4.76 10.35 -11.95
CA LEU A 54 4.88 10.99 -13.25
C LEU A 54 5.39 10.03 -14.35
N ILE A 55 6.01 8.91 -13.98
CA ILE A 55 6.58 7.93 -14.90
C ILE A 55 5.47 7.02 -15.42
N LYS A 56 5.09 7.20 -16.69
CA LYS A 56 3.94 6.50 -17.31
C LYS A 56 4.11 5.00 -17.53
N ALA A 57 5.34 4.50 -17.47
CA ALA A 57 5.63 3.07 -17.69
C ALA A 57 5.18 2.17 -16.53
N PHE A 58 4.89 2.73 -15.36
CA PHE A 58 4.40 1.96 -14.21
C PHE A 58 2.88 1.75 -14.26
N ASP A 59 2.43 0.76 -13.50
CA ASP A 59 1.01 0.52 -13.26
C ASP A 59 0.43 1.59 -12.32
N HIS A 60 -0.66 2.21 -12.75
CA HIS A 60 -1.39 3.26 -12.04
C HIS A 60 -2.83 2.83 -11.70
N THR A 61 -3.15 1.54 -11.83
CA THR A 61 -4.51 1.04 -11.61
C THR A 61 -4.92 1.20 -10.15
N ILE A 62 -6.20 1.51 -9.95
CA ILE A 62 -6.82 1.57 -8.64
C ILE A 62 -6.91 0.14 -8.10
N VAL A 63 -6.52 -0.03 -6.83
CA VAL A 63 -6.60 -1.32 -6.15
C VAL A 63 -7.78 -1.29 -5.20
N TYR A 64 -8.58 -2.36 -5.21
CA TYR A 64 -9.75 -2.51 -4.37
C TYR A 64 -9.58 -3.70 -3.45
N ALA A 65 -9.98 -3.57 -2.19
CA ALA A 65 -10.11 -4.68 -1.27
C ALA A 65 -11.42 -4.57 -0.51
N LYS A 66 -12.20 -5.65 -0.49
CA LYS A 66 -13.41 -5.71 0.34
C LYS A 66 -13.02 -5.72 1.81
N HIS A 67 -13.72 -4.91 2.60
CA HIS A 67 -13.53 -4.86 4.04
C HIS A 67 -14.84 -4.46 4.71
N THR A 68 -15.38 -5.36 5.53
CA THR A 68 -16.60 -5.11 6.30
C THR A 68 -16.21 -4.78 7.74
N LEU A 69 -16.72 -3.66 8.25
CA LEU A 69 -16.68 -3.34 9.67
C LEU A 69 -17.85 -4.04 10.36
N LEU A 70 -17.54 -4.93 11.30
CA LEU A 70 -18.54 -5.77 11.93
C LEU A 70 -19.39 -4.97 12.93
N THR A 71 -20.65 -5.36 13.09
CA THR A 71 -21.51 -4.86 14.16
C THR A 71 -21.67 -5.95 15.20
N THR A 72 -21.28 -5.67 16.44
CA THR A 72 -21.37 -6.61 17.56
C THR A 72 -22.46 -6.18 18.53
N LEU A 73 -23.21 -7.14 19.07
CA LEU A 73 -24.06 -6.91 20.23
C LEU A 73 -23.17 -6.83 21.48
N ILE A 74 -23.24 -5.71 22.19
CA ILE A 74 -22.53 -5.54 23.46
C ILE A 74 -23.45 -5.79 24.65
N ASP A 75 -24.76 -5.54 24.50
CA ASP A 75 -25.82 -5.87 25.46
C ASP A 75 -27.11 -6.23 24.69
N GLU A 76 -28.17 -6.66 25.39
CA GLU A 76 -29.45 -7.12 24.80
C GLU A 76 -30.07 -6.14 23.79
N ASN A 77 -29.86 -4.84 23.97
CA ASN A 77 -30.42 -3.79 23.10
C ASN A 77 -29.37 -2.83 22.54
N THR A 78 -28.08 -3.13 22.70
CA THR A 78 -27.00 -2.21 22.32
C THR A 78 -26.06 -2.88 21.33
N THR A 79 -25.92 -2.27 20.17
CA THR A 79 -24.94 -2.67 19.16
C THR A 79 -23.78 -1.67 19.12
N GLN A 80 -22.60 -2.17 18.77
CA GLN A 80 -21.42 -1.36 18.51
C GLN A 80 -20.87 -1.72 17.13
N LYS A 81 -20.64 -0.70 16.30
CA LYS A 81 -19.93 -0.87 15.04
C LYS A 81 -18.43 -0.86 15.31
N GLU A 82 -17.72 -1.80 14.69
CA GLU A 82 -16.28 -1.93 14.76
C GLU A 82 -15.60 -0.68 14.18
N LEU A 83 -14.52 -0.24 14.84
CA LEU A 83 -13.69 0.84 14.35
C LEU A 83 -12.75 0.33 13.26
N LEU A 84 -12.47 1.14 12.24
CA LEU A 84 -11.46 0.81 11.25
C LEU A 84 -10.07 0.97 11.87
N SER A 85 -9.33 -0.12 12.01
CA SER A 85 -7.94 -0.11 12.48
C SER A 85 -7.00 -0.31 11.30
N LEU A 86 -6.14 0.66 11.05
CA LEU A 86 -5.16 0.62 9.97
C LEU A 86 -3.75 0.50 10.55
N HIS A 87 -2.97 -0.42 9.99
CA HIS A 87 -1.53 -0.54 10.19
C HIS A 87 -0.86 -0.54 8.83
N ILE A 88 -0.01 0.45 8.58
CA ILE A 88 0.50 0.77 7.24
C ILE A 88 2.01 0.82 7.30
N PHE A 89 2.66 0.16 6.34
CA PHE A 89 4.08 0.26 6.11
C PHE A 89 4.30 0.85 4.72
N LEU A 90 5.14 1.87 4.66
CA LEU A 90 5.70 2.34 3.41
C LEU A 90 7.22 2.15 3.51
N ASP A 91 7.78 1.33 2.63
CA ASP A 91 9.22 1.16 2.51
C ASP A 91 9.66 1.52 1.09
N ASN A 92 9.97 2.80 0.91
CA ASN A 92 10.33 3.42 -0.36
C ASN A 92 9.23 3.28 -1.42
N SER A 93 9.21 2.17 -2.17
CA SER A 93 8.18 1.89 -3.17
C SER A 93 7.14 0.89 -2.72
N LEU A 94 7.42 0.06 -1.72
CA LEU A 94 6.49 -0.96 -1.23
C LEU A 94 5.52 -0.35 -0.23
N LEU A 95 4.22 -0.40 -0.54
CA LEU A 95 3.13 0.02 0.34
C LEU A 95 2.35 -1.21 0.78
N GLU A 96 2.32 -1.45 2.08
CA GLU A 96 1.51 -2.49 2.71
C GLU A 96 0.50 -1.87 3.67
N ILE A 97 -0.75 -2.29 3.58
CA ILE A 97 -1.86 -1.79 4.38
C ILE A 97 -2.59 -2.99 4.97
N TYR A 98 -2.69 -3.01 6.29
CA TYR A 98 -3.42 -4.00 7.06
C TYR A 98 -4.64 -3.32 7.69
N ALA A 99 -5.84 -3.82 7.40
CA ALA A 99 -7.08 -3.33 7.98
C ALA A 99 -7.69 -4.39 8.91
N ASN A 100 -7.89 -4.00 10.17
CA ASN A 100 -8.39 -4.80 11.29
C ASN A 100 -7.74 -6.19 11.39
N ASN A 101 -6.47 -6.32 10.98
CA ASN A 101 -5.73 -7.59 10.91
C ASN A 101 -6.42 -8.69 10.08
N ARG A 102 -7.31 -8.33 9.15
CA ARG A 102 -8.10 -9.28 8.34
C ARG A 102 -7.98 -9.03 6.85
N THR A 103 -7.82 -7.78 6.43
CA THR A 103 -7.65 -7.41 5.02
C THR A 103 -6.25 -6.85 4.82
N VAL A 104 -5.55 -7.32 3.80
CA VAL A 104 -4.21 -6.84 3.45
C VAL A 104 -4.20 -6.35 2.01
N MET A 105 -3.59 -5.20 1.78
CA MET A 105 -3.24 -4.69 0.45
C MET A 105 -1.73 -4.48 0.40
N ALA A 106 -1.05 -5.14 -0.54
CA ALA A 106 0.36 -4.94 -0.81
C ALA A 106 0.53 -4.53 -2.27
N THR A 107 1.22 -3.41 -2.50
CA THR A 107 1.41 -2.87 -3.85
C THR A 107 2.68 -2.03 -3.92
N HIS A 108 3.06 -1.64 -5.14
CA HIS A 108 4.11 -0.64 -5.35
C HIS A 108 3.55 0.73 -5.74
N ILE A 109 4.29 1.77 -5.33
CA ILE A 109 4.16 3.17 -5.75
C ILE A 109 5.55 3.75 -6.07
N TYR A 110 5.73 4.38 -7.23
CA TYR A 110 7.04 4.81 -7.75
C TYR A 110 7.08 6.32 -8.07
N PRO A 111 6.93 7.21 -7.09
CA PRO A 111 7.00 8.64 -7.37
C PRO A 111 8.38 9.04 -7.90
N ALA A 112 8.38 9.93 -8.89
CA ALA A 112 9.56 10.42 -9.58
C ALA A 112 10.18 11.63 -8.89
N LEU A 113 9.37 12.44 -8.19
CA LEU A 113 9.86 13.65 -7.52
C LEU A 113 10.46 13.29 -6.17
N SER A 114 11.63 13.87 -5.89
CA SER A 114 12.36 13.66 -4.63
C SER A 114 11.61 14.21 -3.41
N ASP A 115 10.72 15.18 -3.60
CA ASP A 115 9.91 15.81 -2.56
C ASP A 115 8.55 15.11 -2.33
N SER A 116 8.25 14.02 -3.04
CA SER A 116 7.07 13.17 -2.86
C SER A 116 7.13 12.35 -1.57
N VAL A 117 7.31 13.00 -0.42
CA VAL A 117 7.42 12.41 0.92
C VAL A 117 6.28 12.85 1.85
N GLY A 118 5.38 13.69 1.35
CA GLY A 118 4.26 14.21 2.12
C GLY A 118 3.22 13.15 2.48
N MET A 119 2.56 13.36 3.61
CA MET A 119 1.48 12.53 4.12
C MET A 119 0.34 13.39 4.65
N GLY A 120 -0.88 12.90 4.53
CA GLY A 120 -2.07 13.58 5.03
C GLY A 120 -3.24 12.63 5.24
N TYR A 121 -4.37 13.16 5.65
CA TYR A 121 -5.63 12.43 5.78
C TYR A 121 -6.64 12.93 4.74
N THR A 122 -7.63 12.11 4.45
CA THR A 122 -8.78 12.50 3.62
C THR A 122 -10.06 12.18 4.39
N ILE A 123 -11.06 13.07 4.28
CA ILE A 123 -12.36 12.94 4.93
C ILE A 123 -13.46 13.37 3.96
N GLY A 124 -14.57 12.64 3.99
CA GLY A 124 -15.80 12.99 3.28
C GLY A 124 -17.00 12.78 4.18
N GLY A 125 -17.06 13.49 5.31
CA GLY A 125 -18.14 13.40 6.29
C GLY A 125 -17.66 13.34 7.75
N PRO A 126 -18.55 13.03 8.71
CA PRO A 126 -18.21 12.95 10.13
C PRO A 126 -17.34 11.72 10.45
N VAL A 127 -16.09 11.99 10.86
CA VAL A 127 -15.06 11.00 11.13
C VAL A 127 -14.26 11.44 12.36
N THR A 128 -13.82 10.49 13.18
CA THR A 128 -12.85 10.75 14.26
C THR A 128 -11.65 9.83 14.11
N PHE A 129 -10.45 10.41 14.06
CA PHE A 129 -9.19 9.69 14.12
C PHE A 129 -8.70 9.63 15.56
N SER A 130 -8.27 8.45 16.00
CA SER A 130 -7.67 8.22 17.31
C SER A 130 -6.47 7.27 17.19
N ASN A 131 -5.64 7.21 18.23
CA ASN A 131 -4.46 6.35 18.30
C ASN A 131 -3.53 6.45 17.07
N VAL A 132 -3.40 7.67 16.53
CA VAL A 132 -2.55 7.91 15.36
C VAL A 132 -1.09 7.98 15.81
N SER A 133 -0.29 7.03 15.34
CA SER A 133 1.15 6.96 15.60
C SER A 133 1.89 6.75 14.29
N ILE A 134 3.00 7.45 14.13
CA ILE A 134 3.83 7.41 12.93
C ILE A 134 5.29 7.28 13.35
N TRP A 135 5.96 6.26 12.84
CA TRP A 135 7.38 6.02 13.04
C TRP A 135 8.11 6.19 11.71
N TYR A 136 8.94 7.22 11.62
CA TYR A 136 9.78 7.48 10.45
C TYR A 136 11.12 6.76 10.56
N ASN A 137 11.80 6.59 9.42
CA ASN A 137 13.15 6.03 9.33
C ASN A 137 13.20 4.57 9.81
N LEU A 138 12.52 3.71 9.07
CA LEU A 138 12.52 2.28 9.33
C LEU A 138 13.95 1.73 9.40
N LYS A 139 14.13 0.69 10.23
CA LYS A 139 15.45 0.08 10.46
C LYS A 139 16.01 -0.48 9.15
N ASN A 140 17.30 -0.19 8.88
CA ASN A 140 18.01 -0.86 7.80
C ASN A 140 18.10 -2.37 8.08
N ALA A 141 17.36 -3.17 7.31
CA ALA A 141 17.35 -4.62 7.43
C ALA A 141 18.69 -5.27 7.05
N PHE A 142 19.53 -4.57 6.26
CA PHE A 142 20.80 -5.07 5.75
C PHE A 142 21.95 -4.08 6.05
N PRO A 143 22.33 -3.89 7.32
CA PRO A 143 23.30 -2.85 7.71
C PRO A 143 24.71 -3.06 7.14
N HIS A 144 25.07 -4.30 6.79
CA HIS A 144 26.38 -4.64 6.22
C HIS A 144 26.39 -4.65 4.68
N ARG A 145 25.25 -4.41 4.03
CA ARG A 145 25.20 -4.30 2.56
C ARG A 145 25.48 -2.85 2.14
N PRO A 146 26.28 -2.62 1.09
CA PRO A 146 26.41 -1.28 0.51
C PRO A 146 25.06 -0.83 -0.06
N LEU A 147 24.84 0.49 -0.12
CA LEU A 147 23.60 1.09 -0.64
C LEU A 147 23.30 0.63 -2.08
N ASN A 148 24.34 0.58 -2.92
CA ASN A 148 24.28 -0.03 -4.23
C ASN A 148 25.01 -1.38 -4.18
N SER A 149 24.24 -2.47 -4.24
CA SER A 149 24.74 -3.85 -4.30
C SER A 149 24.64 -4.44 -5.71
N SER A 150 24.40 -3.61 -6.72
CA SER A 150 24.28 -4.05 -8.12
C SER A 150 25.63 -4.49 -8.66
N ILE A 151 25.61 -5.56 -9.46
CA ILE A 151 26.69 -5.97 -10.35
C ILE A 151 26.29 -5.68 -11.80
N VAL A 152 27.26 -5.69 -12.73
CA VAL A 152 26.99 -5.49 -14.16
C VAL A 152 26.01 -6.55 -14.66
N LEU A 153 24.98 -6.11 -15.39
CA LEU A 153 24.03 -7.01 -16.04
C LEU A 153 24.75 -7.77 -17.17
N VAL A 154 24.66 -9.10 -17.14
CA VAL A 154 25.18 -9.98 -18.19
C VAL A 154 24.00 -10.43 -19.06
N VAL A 155 24.20 -10.41 -20.38
CA VAL A 155 23.21 -10.89 -21.35
C VAL A 155 23.71 -12.21 -21.92
N ASP A 156 22.89 -13.25 -21.85
CA ASP A 156 23.20 -14.53 -22.48
C ASP A 156 23.16 -14.35 -24.02
N SER A 157 24.30 -14.48 -24.68
CA SER A 157 24.47 -14.23 -26.12
C SER A 157 24.43 -15.48 -26.99
N ASN A 158 23.46 -16.38 -26.77
CA ASN A 158 23.21 -17.52 -27.67
C ASN A 158 21.83 -17.44 -28.34
N SER A 159 21.85 -17.55 -29.66
CA SER A 159 20.79 -17.35 -30.64
C SER A 159 19.66 -18.41 -30.66
N THR A 160 19.27 -18.94 -29.49
CA THR A 160 18.18 -19.93 -29.36
C THR A 160 17.09 -19.57 -28.35
N ILE A 161 17.01 -18.32 -27.89
CA ILE A 161 15.83 -17.82 -27.16
C ILE A 161 14.86 -17.17 -28.17
N SER A 162 14.28 -17.98 -29.04
CA SER A 162 13.10 -17.62 -29.81
C SER A 162 12.07 -18.73 -29.70
N ILE A 163 11.36 -18.76 -28.57
CA ILE A 163 10.11 -19.51 -28.52
C ILE A 163 9.10 -18.67 -29.29
N SER A 164 8.86 -19.05 -30.55
CA SER A 164 7.80 -18.52 -31.39
C SER A 164 6.46 -18.75 -30.69
N GLY A 165 5.89 -17.67 -30.14
CA GLY A 165 4.63 -17.69 -29.41
C GLY A 165 4.09 -16.27 -29.30
N SER A 166 3.23 -15.91 -30.25
CA SER A 166 2.44 -14.67 -30.23
C SER A 166 1.65 -14.58 -28.91
N ILE A 167 2.09 -13.70 -28.00
CA ILE A 167 1.42 -12.52 -27.41
C ILE A 167 2.36 -12.07 -26.27
N ILE A 168 2.98 -10.89 -26.40
CA ILE A 168 3.80 -10.31 -25.33
C ILE A 168 2.86 -9.80 -24.23
N SER A 169 2.69 -10.58 -23.17
CA SER A 169 2.24 -10.11 -21.85
C SER A 169 3.37 -10.34 -20.87
N LEU A 170 3.96 -9.24 -20.38
CA LEU A 170 5.09 -9.26 -19.47
C LEU A 170 4.58 -9.59 -18.05
N PHE A 171 4.41 -10.87 -17.74
CA PHE A 171 4.13 -11.33 -16.38
C PHE A 171 5.45 -11.66 -15.66
N PHE A 172 5.81 -10.84 -14.67
CA PHE A 172 6.83 -11.17 -13.68
C PHE A 172 6.23 -12.20 -12.71
N LEU A 173 6.71 -13.44 -12.73
CA LEU A 173 6.38 -14.45 -11.73
C LEU A 173 7.62 -14.67 -10.82
N PHE A 174 7.54 -14.20 -9.59
CA PHE A 174 8.49 -14.56 -8.52
C PHE A 174 8.18 -16.00 -8.10
N LEU A 175 9.07 -16.96 -8.42
CA LEU A 175 8.96 -18.32 -7.92
C LEU A 175 9.53 -18.39 -6.49
N LEU A 176 8.67 -18.54 -5.49
CA LEU A 176 9.05 -18.98 -4.16
C LEU A 176 9.27 -20.51 -4.22
N SER A 177 10.49 -20.98 -4.01
CA SER A 177 10.76 -22.42 -3.86
C SER A 177 10.52 -22.83 -2.40
N ILE A 178 9.49 -23.65 -2.17
CA ILE A 178 9.33 -24.44 -0.95
C ILE A 178 9.76 -25.86 -1.31
N SER A 179 10.92 -26.27 -0.82
CA SER A 179 11.39 -27.65 -0.91
C SER A 179 10.64 -28.53 0.10
N TYR A 180 9.93 -29.53 -0.41
CA TYR A 180 9.25 -30.59 0.34
C TYR A 180 10.21 -31.78 0.51
N PHE A 181 10.40 -32.27 1.74
CA PHE A 181 11.10 -33.52 2.05
C PHE A 181 10.08 -34.66 2.15
N PRO A 182 10.30 -35.84 1.52
CA PRO A 182 9.55 -37.03 1.87
C PRO A 182 10.25 -37.83 2.99
N SER A 183 9.41 -38.58 3.72
CA SER A 183 9.72 -39.48 4.84
C SER A 183 10.52 -40.71 4.42
#